data_AF-A0A136IU18-F1
#
_entry.id   AF-A0A136IU18-F1
#
_cell.length_a   1.000
_cell.length_b   1.000
_cell.length_c   1.000
_cell.angle_alpha   90.00
_cell.angle_beta   90.00
_cell.angle_gamma   90.00
#
_symmetry.space_group_name_H-M   'P 1'
#
loop_
_entity.id
_entity.type
_entity.pdbx_description
1 polymer ?
#
loop_
_entity_poly.entity_id
_entity_poly.type
_entity_poly.pdbx_seq_one_letter_code
_entity_poly.pdbx_strand_id
1 'polypeptide(L)'
;MRRRDGNDREEEGAEPEPESAPYDFKIGLDYYGEISAPTMAHNKEFAWVEYGSQESIDKAIEAVGVRKVHKLSVAKEIASSAPPFWTPSYTGWLPLPIEKTWSQVPMLTNMFTGVAPVTVHHKSMHKGEQKQLNSTWQDTWFYPHLRPMLTAKGSTVRRPIAVVNGPNGREEWWNPHEEIAGLRFEDGGMPGVWRVWEDVCNDEQMSKELFADGQGRWRQPVYVPDDKGQAHEVLHRWMQMTDGKLLHDVI
;
A
#
# COMPACT_ATOMS: atom_id res chain seq x y z
N MET A 1 -4.05 -84.46 10.19
CA MET A 1 -2.83 -84.12 9.41
C MET A 1 -2.68 -82.61 9.49
N ARG A 2 -1.61 -82.13 10.13
CA ARG A 2 -1.35 -80.69 10.34
C ARG A 2 -1.13 -79.99 9.00
N ARG A 3 -1.78 -78.85 8.80
CA ARG A 3 -1.18 -77.70 8.12
C ARG A 3 -1.56 -76.43 8.88
N ARG A 4 -0.53 -75.83 9.47
CA ARG A 4 -0.45 -74.40 9.79
C ARG A 4 -0.58 -73.66 8.47
N ASP A 5 -1.38 -72.61 8.46
CA ASP A 5 -1.07 -71.35 7.79
C ASP A 5 -1.66 -70.27 8.70
N GLY A 6 -0.83 -69.81 9.64
CA GLY A 6 -1.10 -68.61 10.41
C GLY A 6 -0.91 -67.43 9.47
N ASN A 7 -1.99 -66.71 9.20
CA ASN A 7 -1.95 -65.46 8.49
C ASN A 7 -1.60 -64.38 9.51
N ASP A 8 -0.31 -64.24 9.81
CA ASP A 8 0.24 -63.14 10.61
C ASP A 8 0.15 -61.87 9.77
N ARG A 9 -1.01 -61.20 9.82
CA ARG A 9 -1.08 -59.76 9.60
C ARG A 9 -0.87 -59.12 10.95
N GLU A 10 0.35 -58.66 11.18
CA GLU A 10 0.61 -57.62 12.16
C GLU A 10 -0.23 -56.41 11.73
N GLU A 11 -1.40 -56.24 12.36
CA GLU A 11 -2.03 -54.93 12.44
C GLU A 11 -1.08 -54.07 13.26
N GLU A 12 -0.26 -53.27 12.59
CA GLU A 12 0.34 -52.08 13.18
C GLU A 12 -0.81 -51.31 13.83
N GLY A 13 -0.90 -51.42 15.15
CA GLY A 13 -1.83 -50.62 15.94
C GLY A 13 -1.54 -49.17 15.63
N ALA A 14 -2.46 -48.54 14.88
CA ALA A 14 -2.46 -47.11 14.72
C ALA A 14 -2.43 -46.52 16.12
N GLU A 15 -1.38 -45.74 16.41
CA GLU A 15 -1.37 -44.91 17.61
C GLU A 15 -2.67 -44.12 17.62
N PRO A 16 -3.43 -44.08 18.74
CA PRO A 16 -4.64 -43.31 18.80
C PRO A 16 -4.30 -41.87 18.44
N GLU A 17 -4.94 -41.32 17.40
CA GLU A 17 -4.83 -39.90 17.12
C GLU A 17 -5.14 -39.15 18.42
N PRO A 18 -4.27 -38.22 18.85
CA PRO A 18 -4.49 -37.53 20.11
C PRO A 18 -5.88 -36.90 20.07
N GLU A 19 -6.70 -37.23 21.08
CA GLU A 19 -7.98 -36.57 21.32
C GLU A 19 -7.83 -35.09 21.05
N SER A 20 -8.68 -34.56 20.15
CA SER A 20 -8.60 -33.21 19.63
C SER A 20 -8.31 -32.23 20.76
N ALA A 21 -7.06 -31.79 20.87
CA ALA A 21 -6.65 -30.86 21.90
C ALA A 21 -7.58 -29.64 21.80
N PRO A 22 -8.19 -29.18 22.91
CA PRO A 22 -9.10 -28.05 22.86
C PRO A 22 -8.39 -26.86 22.23
N TYR A 23 -9.01 -26.23 21.23
CA TYR A 23 -8.47 -25.05 20.58
C TYR A 23 -8.20 -23.95 21.63
N ASP A 24 -6.94 -23.58 21.81
CA ASP A 24 -6.54 -22.46 22.66
C ASP A 24 -6.59 -21.16 21.85
N PHE A 25 -7.58 -20.33 22.14
CA PHE A 25 -7.70 -18.99 21.56
C PHE A 25 -7.05 -17.99 22.50
N LYS A 26 -5.77 -17.66 22.25
CA LYS A 26 -5.06 -16.63 23.00
C LYS A 26 -5.51 -15.25 22.53
N ILE A 27 -5.97 -14.44 23.47
CA ILE A 27 -6.28 -13.02 23.24
C ILE A 27 -5.04 -12.21 23.60
N GLY A 28 -4.52 -11.45 22.64
CA GLY A 28 -3.46 -10.47 22.83
C GLY A 28 -4.02 -9.06 22.73
N LEU A 29 -3.45 -8.13 23.49
CA LEU A 29 -3.76 -6.71 23.40
C LEU A 29 -2.58 -5.97 22.77
N ASP A 30 -2.87 -5.09 21.80
CA ASP A 30 -1.89 -4.22 21.15
C ASP A 30 -1.59 -3.00 22.03
N TYR A 31 -0.81 -3.22 23.09
CA TYR A 31 -0.50 -2.17 24.07
C TYR A 31 0.37 -1.05 23.50
N TYR A 32 1.22 -1.36 22.52
CA TYR A 32 2.15 -0.39 21.90
C TYR A 32 1.55 0.32 20.68
N GLY A 33 0.40 -0.16 20.18
CA GLY A 33 -0.25 0.38 18.99
C GLY A 33 0.52 0.06 17.71
N GLU A 34 1.15 -1.12 17.62
CA GLU A 34 1.92 -1.54 16.44
C GLU A 34 1.01 -1.92 15.29
N ILE A 35 -0.12 -2.56 15.58
CA ILE A 35 -1.04 -3.09 14.56
C ILE A 35 -2.09 -2.02 14.23
N SER A 36 -2.71 -1.44 15.26
CA SER A 36 -3.81 -0.50 15.06
C SER A 36 -3.78 0.65 16.06
N ALA A 37 -3.91 1.87 15.54
CA ALA A 37 -4.03 3.07 16.34
C ALA A 37 -5.39 3.75 16.10
N PRO A 38 -6.31 3.73 17.07
CA PRO A 38 -7.51 4.54 16.99
C PRO A 38 -7.19 6.00 17.32
N THR A 39 -7.36 6.92 16.36
CA THR A 39 -7.02 8.33 16.58
C THR A 39 -8.03 9.07 17.47
N MET A 40 -9.19 8.46 17.74
CA MET A 40 -10.34 8.98 18.49
C MET A 40 -10.04 9.70 19.81
N ALA A 41 -9.08 9.20 20.59
CA ALA A 41 -8.82 9.71 21.94
C ALA A 41 -7.48 10.45 22.05
N HIS A 42 -6.65 10.40 21.00
CA HIS A 42 -5.21 10.62 21.11
C HIS A 42 -4.61 11.39 19.93
N ASN A 43 -5.36 12.26 19.25
CA ASN A 43 -4.81 13.14 18.19
C ASN A 43 -3.60 13.97 18.64
N LYS A 44 -3.42 14.17 19.95
CA LYS A 44 -2.26 14.87 20.55
C LYS A 44 -1.06 13.96 20.83
N GLU A 45 -1.14 12.68 20.54
CA GLU A 45 -0.06 11.71 20.78
C GLU A 45 0.67 11.32 19.50
N PHE A 46 0.04 11.55 18.35
CA PHE A 46 0.58 11.23 17.05
C PHE A 46 1.12 12.47 16.36
N ALA A 47 2.23 12.30 15.66
CA ALA A 47 2.78 13.31 14.75
C ALA A 47 3.35 12.63 13.51
N TRP A 48 3.36 13.34 12.39
CA TRP A 48 4.09 12.91 11.19
C TRP A 48 5.57 13.18 11.39
N VAL A 49 6.38 12.13 11.33
CA VAL A 49 7.82 12.20 11.62
C VAL A 49 8.62 11.67 10.43
N GLU A 50 9.57 12.46 9.95
CA GLU A 50 10.66 12.01 9.10
C GLU A 50 11.85 11.63 10.01
N TYR A 51 12.04 10.33 10.25
CA TYR A 51 13.03 9.83 11.21
C TYR A 51 14.49 10.21 10.91
N GLY A 52 14.81 10.55 9.66
CA GLY A 52 16.12 11.02 9.23
C GLY A 52 16.36 12.52 9.45
N SER A 53 15.34 13.27 9.90
CA SER A 53 15.39 14.71 10.09
C SER A 53 15.19 15.09 11.56
N GLN A 54 16.27 15.57 12.21
CA GLN A 54 16.18 16.04 13.59
C GLN A 54 15.21 17.23 13.71
N GLU A 55 15.15 18.10 12.71
CA GLU A 55 14.18 19.20 12.68
C GLU A 55 12.72 18.70 12.66
N SER A 56 12.44 17.63 11.91
CA SER A 56 11.11 17.01 11.89
C SER A 56 10.77 16.42 13.27
N ILE A 57 11.72 15.73 13.90
CA ILE A 57 11.56 15.17 15.23
C ILE A 57 11.30 16.26 16.27
N ASP A 58 12.07 17.35 16.26
CA ASP A 58 11.93 18.45 17.21
C ASP A 58 10.57 19.14 17.08
N LYS A 59 10.12 19.40 15.85
CA LYS A 59 8.78 19.93 15.57
C LYS A 59 7.67 18.99 16.06
N ALA A 60 7.83 17.69 15.88
CA ALA A 60 6.87 16.70 16.35
C ALA A 60 6.80 16.64 17.89
N ILE A 61 7.95 16.73 18.56
CA ILE A 61 8.04 16.80 20.04
C ILE A 61 7.32 18.06 20.55
N GLU A 62 7.56 19.21 19.92
CA GLU A 62 6.92 20.48 20.27
C GLU A 62 5.40 20.41 20.07
N ALA A 63 4.95 19.89 18.92
CA ALA A 63 3.52 19.78 18.57
C ALA A 63 2.73 18.92 19.56
N VAL A 64 3.33 17.84 20.06
CA VAL A 64 2.71 16.90 21.00
C VAL A 64 2.92 17.32 22.46
N GLY A 65 3.91 18.17 22.75
CA GLY A 65 4.17 18.69 24.10
C GLY A 65 4.75 17.66 25.06
N VAL A 66 5.44 16.64 24.52
CA VAL A 66 6.03 15.55 25.31
C VAL A 66 7.41 15.92 25.85
N ARG A 67 7.62 15.68 27.16
CA ARG A 67 8.91 15.98 27.83
C ARG A 67 9.98 14.92 27.60
N LYS A 68 9.56 13.69 27.30
CA LYS A 68 10.44 12.54 27.08
C LYS A 68 9.83 11.70 25.97
N VAL A 69 10.57 11.55 24.88
CA VAL A 69 10.23 10.63 23.79
C VAL A 69 11.11 9.39 23.87
N HIS A 70 10.58 8.25 23.43
CA HIS A 70 11.43 7.12 23.10
C HIS A 70 12.34 7.49 21.93
N LYS A 71 13.46 6.77 21.80
CA LYS A 71 14.33 6.93 20.65
C LYS A 71 13.51 6.64 19.39
N LEU A 72 13.32 7.66 18.56
CA LEU A 72 12.58 7.53 17.31
C LEU A 72 13.51 6.94 16.26
N SER A 73 13.09 5.84 15.65
CA SER A 73 13.74 5.24 14.50
C SER A 73 12.71 4.48 13.68
N VAL A 74 12.97 4.37 12.38
CA VAL A 74 12.21 3.46 11.52
C VAL A 74 12.30 2.04 12.09
N ALA A 75 11.16 1.36 12.22
CA ALA A 75 11.13 -0.04 12.66
C ALA A 75 12.03 -0.90 11.78
N LYS A 76 12.71 -1.89 12.36
CA LYS A 76 13.73 -2.69 11.67
C LYS A 76 13.14 -3.40 10.44
N GLU A 77 11.92 -3.88 10.58
CA GLU A 77 11.15 -4.59 9.56
C GLU A 77 10.89 -3.66 8.36
N ILE A 78 10.43 -2.44 8.64
CA ILE A 78 10.20 -1.41 7.62
C ILE A 78 11.54 -1.00 6.97
N ALA A 79 12.57 -0.77 7.77
CA ALA A 79 13.90 -0.40 7.28
C ALA A 79 14.53 -1.46 6.35
N SER A 80 14.13 -2.73 6.48
CA SER A 80 14.56 -3.82 5.62
C SER A 80 13.74 -3.99 4.33
N SER A 81 12.60 -3.30 4.20
CA SER A 81 11.75 -3.40 3.03
C SER A 81 12.13 -2.37 1.96
N ALA A 82 11.64 -2.58 0.73
CA ALA A 82 11.74 -1.55 -0.31
C ALA A 82 10.97 -0.28 0.13
N PRO A 83 11.54 0.93 -0.06
CA PRO A 83 10.84 2.19 0.16
C PRO A 83 9.64 2.35 -0.79
N PRO A 84 8.66 3.20 -0.42
CA PRO A 84 7.38 3.26 -1.13
C PRO A 84 7.46 3.73 -2.60
N PHE A 85 8.52 4.46 -2.97
CA PHE A 85 8.67 5.02 -4.32
C PHE A 85 9.39 4.09 -5.30
N TRP A 86 10.02 3.03 -4.81
CA TRP A 86 10.84 2.12 -5.61
C TRP A 86 9.99 1.39 -6.66
N THR A 87 8.91 0.78 -6.21
CA THR A 87 8.04 -0.09 -7.02
C THR A 87 7.34 0.65 -8.15
N PRO A 88 6.62 1.78 -7.94
CA PRO A 88 5.87 2.42 -9.02
C PRO A 88 6.77 3.13 -10.04
N SER A 89 8.02 3.42 -9.70
CA SER A 89 8.98 4.16 -10.53
C SER A 89 10.14 3.31 -11.02
N TYR A 90 10.06 1.98 -10.97
CA TYR A 90 11.16 1.10 -11.39
C TYR A 90 11.62 1.35 -12.85
N THR A 91 10.77 1.94 -13.68
CA THR A 91 11.09 2.36 -15.07
C THR A 91 11.69 3.76 -15.19
N GLY A 92 11.75 4.54 -14.11
CA GLY A 92 12.19 5.94 -14.11
C GLY A 92 11.25 6.92 -14.85
N TRP A 93 10.13 6.43 -15.39
CA TRP A 93 9.22 7.24 -16.21
C TRP A 93 8.26 8.10 -15.39
N LEU A 94 8.01 7.74 -14.13
CA LEU A 94 7.18 8.53 -13.23
C LEU A 94 8.04 9.46 -12.37
N PRO A 95 7.62 10.71 -12.15
CA PRO A 95 8.35 11.68 -11.34
C PRO A 95 8.16 11.39 -9.83
N LEU A 96 8.62 10.21 -9.39
CA LEU A 96 8.59 9.78 -8.00
C LEU A 96 10.02 9.81 -7.42
N PRO A 97 10.17 10.17 -6.13
CA PRO A 97 11.49 10.30 -5.51
C PRO A 97 12.07 8.93 -5.12
N ILE A 98 12.58 8.18 -6.10
CA ILE A 98 13.11 6.82 -5.92
C ILE A 98 14.27 6.71 -4.93
N GLU A 99 15.05 7.78 -4.78
CA GLU A 99 16.20 7.83 -3.88
C GLU A 99 15.80 7.98 -2.41
N LYS A 100 14.53 8.28 -2.13
CA LYS A 100 14.06 8.42 -0.74
C LYS A 100 13.98 7.05 -0.07
N THR A 101 14.66 6.95 1.05
CA THR A 101 14.56 5.82 1.98
C THR A 101 13.42 6.05 2.98
N TRP A 102 13.03 5.02 3.74
CA TRP A 102 12.00 5.13 4.78
C TRP A 102 12.27 6.21 5.83
N SER A 103 13.53 6.58 6.09
CA SER A 103 13.84 7.65 7.04
C SER A 103 13.47 9.06 6.52
N GLN A 104 13.29 9.20 5.21
CA GLN A 104 12.96 10.45 4.51
C GLN A 104 11.48 10.50 4.09
N VAL A 105 10.67 9.55 4.57
CA VAL A 105 9.23 9.47 4.35
C VAL A 105 8.54 9.80 5.67
N PRO A 106 7.64 10.79 5.72
CA PRO A 106 6.93 11.11 6.95
C PRO A 106 5.99 9.94 7.31
N MET A 107 6.13 9.41 8.51
CA MET A 107 5.23 8.38 9.04
C MET A 107 4.48 8.90 10.25
N LEU A 108 3.18 8.60 10.31
CA LEU A 108 2.39 8.89 11.50
C LEU A 108 2.92 8.04 12.65
N THR A 109 3.44 8.68 13.69
CA THR A 109 4.18 8.04 14.77
C THR A 109 3.56 8.42 16.10
N ASN A 110 3.32 7.42 16.96
CA ASN A 110 2.99 7.67 18.36
C ASN A 110 4.24 8.18 19.08
N MET A 111 4.23 9.42 19.53
CA MET A 111 5.41 10.07 20.13
C MET A 111 5.74 9.53 21.54
N PHE A 112 4.82 8.85 22.21
CA PHE A 112 5.06 8.22 23.50
C PHE A 112 5.74 6.86 23.34
N THR A 113 5.32 6.04 22.40
CA THR A 113 5.89 4.69 22.18
C THR A 113 7.02 4.68 21.14
N GLY A 114 7.07 5.69 20.26
CA GLY A 114 7.97 5.76 19.11
C GLY A 114 7.54 4.88 17.93
N VAL A 115 6.36 4.28 18.00
CA VAL A 115 5.85 3.30 17.02
C VAL A 115 5.03 4.01 15.95
N ALA A 116 5.27 3.64 14.69
CA ALA A 116 4.36 3.96 13.59
C ALA A 116 3.40 2.77 13.38
N PRO A 117 2.09 2.94 13.62
CA PRO A 117 1.11 1.87 13.47
C PRO A 117 0.95 1.43 12.02
N VAL A 118 0.67 0.15 11.80
CA VAL A 118 0.32 -0.38 10.47
C VAL A 118 -1.04 0.13 10.00
N THR A 119 -2.02 0.19 10.89
CA THR A 119 -3.37 0.67 10.57
C THR A 119 -3.77 1.83 11.46
N VAL A 120 -4.38 2.85 10.85
CA VAL A 120 -4.87 4.04 11.56
C VAL A 120 -6.37 4.07 11.41
N HIS A 121 -7.08 3.98 12.51
CA HIS A 121 -8.53 4.06 12.52
C HIS A 121 -8.97 5.48 12.87
N HIS A 122 -9.29 6.24 11.83
CA HIS A 122 -9.90 7.56 11.96
C HIS A 122 -11.40 7.41 12.22
N LYS A 123 -11.88 7.75 13.43
CA LYS A 123 -13.32 7.85 13.69
C LYS A 123 -13.72 9.30 13.89
N SER A 124 -14.74 9.73 13.15
CA SER A 124 -15.46 10.99 13.36
C SER A 124 -16.59 10.71 14.36
N MET A 125 -16.40 11.05 15.64
CA MET A 125 -17.37 10.78 16.70
C MET A 125 -18.27 11.98 17.00
N HIS A 126 -17.91 13.18 16.55
CA HIS A 126 -18.71 14.39 16.73
C HIS A 126 -19.15 15.05 15.41
N LYS A 127 -20.41 15.54 15.38
CA LYS A 127 -20.91 16.43 14.31
C LYS A 127 -19.96 17.63 14.18
N GLY A 128 -19.07 17.60 13.20
CA GLY A 128 -18.00 18.58 12.98
C GLY A 128 -16.64 17.97 12.62
N GLU A 129 -16.39 16.71 12.98
CA GLU A 129 -15.11 16.00 12.78
C GLU A 129 -14.94 15.35 11.41
N GLN A 130 -15.96 15.37 10.53
CA GLN A 130 -15.74 15.09 9.09
C GLN A 130 -14.65 16.01 8.50
N LYS A 131 -14.41 17.18 9.09
CA LYS A 131 -13.30 18.06 8.74
C LYS A 131 -11.91 17.47 9.04
N GLN A 132 -11.77 16.52 9.96
CA GLN A 132 -10.47 15.91 10.29
C GLN A 132 -9.99 14.89 9.25
N LEU A 133 -10.90 14.17 8.59
CA LEU A 133 -10.55 13.33 7.44
C LEU A 133 -10.03 14.21 6.29
N ASN A 134 -10.68 15.35 6.05
CA ASN A 134 -10.22 16.33 5.06
C ASN A 134 -8.88 16.99 5.44
N SER A 135 -8.57 17.15 6.74
CA SER A 135 -7.30 17.77 7.16
C SER A 135 -6.12 16.80 7.15
N THR A 136 -6.31 15.54 7.56
CA THR A 136 -5.22 14.56 7.70
C THR A 136 -4.84 13.87 6.39
N TRP A 137 -5.75 13.84 5.40
CA TRP A 137 -5.47 13.31 4.06
C TRP A 137 -4.24 13.97 3.43
N GLN A 138 -4.13 15.30 3.55
CA GLN A 138 -3.06 16.10 2.95
C GLN A 138 -1.71 15.87 3.62
N ASP A 139 -1.72 15.43 4.88
CA ASP A 139 -0.51 15.15 5.65
C ASP A 139 0.11 13.78 5.34
N THR A 140 -0.62 12.93 4.60
CA THR A 140 -0.12 11.60 4.23
C THR A 140 1.06 11.70 3.26
N TRP A 141 2.08 10.85 3.45
CA TRP A 141 3.30 10.89 2.65
C TRP A 141 3.05 10.70 1.13
N PHE A 142 1.98 10.00 0.76
CA PHE A 142 1.65 9.72 -0.62
C PHE A 142 0.84 10.85 -1.27
N TYR A 143 0.26 11.77 -0.50
CA TYR A 143 -0.57 12.87 -0.99
C TYR A 143 0.07 13.65 -2.16
N PRO A 144 1.30 14.19 -2.05
CA PRO A 144 1.95 14.91 -3.15
C PRO A 144 2.29 14.02 -4.36
N HIS A 145 2.11 12.71 -4.24
CA HIS A 145 2.47 11.71 -5.23
C HIS A 145 1.25 10.91 -5.74
N LEU A 146 0.03 11.30 -5.37
CA LEU A 146 -1.19 10.57 -5.71
C LEU A 146 -1.39 10.39 -7.22
N ARG A 147 -1.22 11.47 -8.00
CA ARG A 147 -1.36 11.42 -9.46
C ARG A 147 -0.40 10.42 -10.11
N PRO A 148 0.93 10.49 -9.90
CA PRO A 148 1.84 9.50 -10.46
C PRO A 148 1.59 8.09 -9.93
N MET A 149 1.19 7.91 -8.67
CA MET A 149 0.83 6.59 -8.13
C MET A 149 -0.42 6.00 -8.78
N LEU A 150 -1.45 6.83 -9.02
CA LEU A 150 -2.67 6.41 -9.72
C LEU A 150 -2.36 6.07 -11.19
N THR A 151 -1.51 6.85 -11.84
CA THR A 151 -0.95 6.53 -13.17
C THR A 151 -0.22 5.19 -13.17
N ALA A 152 0.61 4.92 -12.16
CA ALA A 152 1.28 3.63 -12.01
C ALA A 152 0.26 2.49 -11.90
N LYS A 153 -0.75 2.63 -11.02
CA LYS A 153 -1.82 1.64 -10.84
C LYS A 153 -2.58 1.38 -12.15
N GLY A 154 -2.89 2.42 -12.91
CA GLY A 154 -3.52 2.31 -14.24
C GLY A 154 -2.66 1.61 -15.30
N SER A 155 -1.34 1.53 -15.11
CA SER A 155 -0.45 0.82 -16.04
C SER A 155 -0.24 -0.66 -15.71
N THR A 156 -0.67 -1.12 -14.53
CA THR A 156 -0.32 -2.44 -13.97
C THR A 156 -0.85 -3.65 -14.75
N VAL A 157 -1.81 -3.44 -15.65
CA VAL A 157 -2.32 -4.46 -16.57
C VAL A 157 -1.38 -4.73 -17.75
N ARG A 158 -0.44 -3.82 -18.03
CA ARG A 158 0.50 -3.89 -19.16
C ARG A 158 1.96 -3.79 -18.72
N ARG A 159 2.20 -3.62 -17.42
CA ARG A 159 3.53 -3.49 -16.83
C ARG A 159 3.58 -4.24 -15.51
N PRO A 160 4.71 -4.87 -15.17
CA PRO A 160 4.86 -5.48 -13.87
C PRO A 160 4.70 -4.43 -12.77
N ILE A 161 4.04 -4.82 -11.69
CA ILE A 161 3.93 -4.02 -10.48
C ILE A 161 5.27 -3.93 -9.78
N ALA A 162 6.09 -4.99 -9.78
CA ALA A 162 7.41 -4.99 -9.16
C ALA A 162 8.41 -5.78 -10.01
N VAL A 163 9.67 -5.34 -10.01
CA VAL A 163 10.76 -5.99 -10.74
C VAL A 163 11.95 -6.16 -9.80
N VAL A 164 12.28 -7.39 -9.44
CA VAL A 164 13.35 -7.70 -8.49
C VAL A 164 14.47 -8.45 -9.21
N ASN A 165 15.72 -8.13 -8.88
CA ASN A 165 16.87 -8.92 -9.33
C ASN A 165 17.07 -10.08 -8.35
N GLY A 166 16.59 -11.26 -8.73
CA GLY A 166 16.73 -12.49 -7.96
C GLY A 166 18.00 -13.28 -8.32
N PRO A 167 18.30 -14.37 -7.58
CA PRO A 167 19.44 -15.24 -7.86
C PRO A 167 19.40 -15.86 -9.27
N ASN A 168 18.20 -16.02 -9.83
CA ASN A 168 17.96 -16.64 -11.13
C ASN A 168 17.75 -15.61 -12.25
N GLY A 169 18.02 -14.33 -11.99
CA GLY A 169 17.83 -13.24 -12.94
C GLY A 169 16.70 -12.30 -12.55
N ARG A 170 16.22 -11.54 -13.54
CA ARG A 170 15.16 -10.54 -13.35
C ARG A 170 13.80 -11.22 -13.19
N GLU A 171 13.18 -11.02 -12.04
CA GLU A 171 11.85 -11.52 -11.71
C GLU A 171 10.83 -10.38 -11.79
N GLU A 172 9.73 -10.62 -12.51
CA GLU A 172 8.68 -9.62 -12.73
C GLU A 172 7.36 -10.09 -12.11
N TRP A 173 6.77 -9.22 -11.31
CA TRP A 173 5.50 -9.47 -10.63
C TRP A 173 4.41 -8.70 -11.35
N TRP A 174 3.37 -9.40 -11.78
CA TRP A 174 2.26 -8.82 -12.57
C TRP A 174 0.99 -8.74 -11.74
N ASN A 175 0.15 -7.75 -12.01
CA ASN A 175 -1.16 -7.65 -11.37
C ASN A 175 -2.05 -8.80 -11.89
N PRO A 176 -2.61 -9.66 -11.01
CA PRO A 176 -3.48 -10.75 -11.45
C PRO A 176 -4.84 -10.26 -11.96
N HIS A 177 -5.19 -9.00 -11.72
CA HIS A 177 -6.45 -8.40 -12.17
C HIS A 177 -6.24 -7.57 -13.45
N GLU A 178 -7.09 -7.82 -14.46
CA GLU A 178 -7.15 -7.05 -15.72
C GLU A 178 -7.88 -5.70 -15.57
N GLU A 179 -8.41 -5.44 -14.39
CA GLU A 179 -9.11 -4.23 -14.00
C GLU A 179 -8.16 -3.02 -13.94
N ILE A 180 -8.50 -1.97 -14.68
CA ILE A 180 -7.63 -0.81 -14.88
C ILE A 180 -8.18 0.39 -14.12
N ALA A 181 -7.28 1.06 -13.38
CA ALA A 181 -7.51 2.37 -12.76
C ALA A 181 -8.96 2.63 -12.35
N GLY A 182 -9.43 1.91 -11.34
CA GLY A 182 -10.81 1.95 -10.92
C GLY A 182 -10.99 1.39 -9.53
N LEU A 183 -12.25 1.25 -9.15
CA LEU A 183 -12.65 0.85 -7.82
C LEU A 183 -13.72 -0.24 -7.95
N ARG A 184 -13.63 -1.20 -7.04
CA ARG A 184 -14.59 -2.30 -6.91
C ARG A 184 -15.57 -1.94 -5.82
N PHE A 185 -16.84 -1.80 -6.19
CA PHE A 185 -17.94 -1.51 -5.27
C PHE A 185 -18.62 -2.80 -4.85
N GLU A 186 -18.84 -2.94 -3.55
CA GLU A 186 -19.68 -3.99 -2.99
C GLU A 186 -21.14 -3.67 -3.35
N ASP A 187 -21.85 -4.66 -3.90
CA ASP A 187 -23.25 -4.55 -4.32
C ASP A 187 -24.11 -5.73 -3.82
N GLY A 188 -23.63 -6.45 -2.80
CA GLY A 188 -24.20 -7.71 -2.32
C GLY A 188 -23.70 -8.95 -3.08
N GLY A 189 -23.01 -8.79 -4.21
CA GLY A 189 -22.41 -9.88 -4.99
C GLY A 189 -20.90 -10.00 -4.76
N MET A 190 -20.36 -11.23 -4.86
CA MET A 190 -18.92 -11.46 -5.02
C MET A 190 -18.59 -11.67 -6.51
N PRO A 191 -17.61 -10.95 -7.11
CA PRO A 191 -16.65 -10.03 -6.48
C PRO A 191 -17.10 -8.55 -6.40
N GLY A 192 -18.36 -8.23 -6.65
CA GLY A 192 -18.88 -6.86 -6.73
C GLY A 192 -18.73 -6.24 -8.12
N VAL A 193 -19.01 -4.94 -8.24
CA VAL A 193 -19.05 -4.22 -9.51
C VAL A 193 -17.82 -3.33 -9.69
N TRP A 194 -17.11 -3.52 -10.79
CA TRP A 194 -16.01 -2.64 -11.17
C TRP A 194 -16.52 -1.33 -11.80
N ARG A 195 -15.90 -0.22 -11.43
CA ARG A 195 -16.08 1.10 -12.06
C ARG A 195 -14.72 1.71 -12.33
N VAL A 196 -14.53 2.21 -13.54
CA VAL A 196 -13.31 2.95 -13.89
C VAL A 196 -13.25 4.27 -13.14
N TRP A 197 -12.06 4.82 -12.97
CA TRP A 197 -11.83 6.05 -12.22
C TRP A 197 -12.71 7.20 -12.72
N GLU A 198 -12.86 7.33 -14.04
CA GLU A 198 -13.70 8.35 -14.67
C GLU A 198 -15.18 8.22 -14.32
N ASP A 199 -15.67 7.04 -13.96
CA ASP A 199 -17.07 6.86 -13.55
C ASP A 199 -17.28 7.26 -12.08
N VAL A 200 -16.22 7.24 -11.27
CA VAL A 200 -16.25 7.54 -9.83
C VAL A 200 -15.87 9.00 -9.55
N CYS A 201 -14.79 9.46 -10.20
CA CYS A 201 -14.08 10.70 -9.88
C CYS A 201 -13.93 11.59 -11.13
N ASN A 202 -15.03 11.83 -11.87
CA ASN A 202 -15.02 12.72 -13.05
C ASN A 202 -15.10 14.21 -12.70
N ASP A 203 -15.33 14.56 -11.44
CA ASP A 203 -15.57 15.95 -11.07
C ASP A 203 -14.28 16.75 -10.92
N GLU A 204 -14.27 17.98 -11.44
CA GLU A 204 -13.08 18.84 -11.39
C GLU A 204 -12.83 19.38 -9.99
N GLN A 205 -13.88 19.72 -9.24
CA GLN A 205 -13.75 20.21 -7.89
C GLN A 205 -13.24 19.09 -6.97
N MET A 206 -13.77 17.88 -7.10
CA MET A 206 -13.24 16.70 -6.42
C MET A 206 -11.77 16.44 -6.75
N SER A 207 -11.36 16.56 -8.01
CA SER A 207 -9.96 16.36 -8.40
C SER A 207 -9.02 17.40 -7.78
N LYS A 208 -9.49 18.65 -7.64
CA LYS A 208 -8.74 19.72 -6.95
C LYS A 208 -8.55 19.42 -5.47
N GLU A 209 -9.58 18.89 -4.80
CA GLU A 209 -9.50 18.51 -3.39
C GLU A 209 -8.64 17.25 -3.18
N LEU A 210 -8.75 16.25 -4.07
CA LEU A 210 -8.06 14.97 -3.94
C LEU A 210 -6.56 15.08 -4.19
N PHE A 211 -6.15 15.77 -5.26
CA PHE A 211 -4.74 15.85 -5.67
C PHE A 211 -4.05 17.15 -5.22
N ALA A 212 -4.80 18.26 -5.12
CA ALA A 212 -4.30 19.63 -4.87
C ALA A 212 -3.02 20.02 -5.62
N ASP A 213 -2.81 19.47 -6.83
CA ASP A 213 -1.61 19.68 -7.64
C ASP A 213 -1.79 20.72 -8.75
N GLY A 214 -2.98 21.31 -8.86
CA GLY A 214 -3.32 22.29 -9.90
C GLY A 214 -3.44 21.70 -11.31
N GLN A 215 -3.31 20.39 -11.50
CA GLN A 215 -3.36 19.74 -12.82
C GLN A 215 -4.78 19.36 -13.27
N GLY A 216 -5.78 19.66 -12.44
CA GLY A 216 -7.19 19.37 -12.73
C GLY A 216 -7.51 17.88 -12.69
N ARG A 217 -8.44 17.44 -13.54
CA ARG A 217 -8.90 16.04 -13.55
C ARG A 217 -7.76 15.08 -13.86
N TRP A 218 -7.75 13.94 -13.16
CA TRP A 218 -6.95 12.81 -13.61
C TRP A 218 -7.67 12.09 -14.72
N ARG A 219 -6.91 11.66 -15.73
CA ARG A 219 -7.41 10.81 -16.81
C ARG A 219 -6.55 9.58 -16.86
N GLN A 220 -7.18 8.44 -17.03
CA GLN A 220 -6.51 7.18 -17.20
C GLN A 220 -5.50 7.31 -18.34
N PRO A 221 -4.20 7.08 -18.06
CA PRO A 221 -3.22 7.06 -19.11
C PRO A 221 -3.56 5.88 -20.01
N VAL A 222 -3.62 6.18 -21.30
CA VAL A 222 -4.24 5.29 -22.27
C VAL A 222 -3.24 4.20 -22.67
N TYR A 223 -3.02 3.24 -21.78
CA TYR A 223 -2.21 2.04 -22.02
C TYR A 223 -3.04 0.89 -22.61
N VAL A 224 -4.36 1.07 -22.69
CA VAL A 224 -5.30 0.09 -23.19
C VAL A 224 -6.26 0.81 -24.13
N PRO A 225 -6.56 0.24 -25.33
CA PRO A 225 -7.68 0.67 -26.15
C PRO A 225 -8.90 0.88 -25.28
N ASP A 226 -9.55 2.03 -25.37
CA ASP A 226 -10.95 2.05 -24.96
C ASP A 226 -11.73 1.15 -25.94
N ASP A 227 -12.86 0.61 -25.48
CA ASP A 227 -13.76 -0.19 -26.31
C ASP A 227 -14.34 0.61 -27.50
N LYS A 228 -13.96 1.89 -27.63
CA LYS A 228 -14.44 2.86 -28.61
C LYS A 228 -13.42 3.13 -29.73
N GLY A 229 -12.31 2.38 -29.79
CA GLY A 229 -11.40 2.39 -30.93
C GLY A 229 -10.37 3.54 -30.95
N GLN A 230 -10.13 4.23 -29.83
CA GLN A 230 -9.11 5.29 -29.74
C GLN A 230 -7.67 4.77 -29.70
N ALA A 231 -7.47 3.46 -29.78
CA ALA A 231 -6.18 2.78 -29.67
C ALA A 231 -5.08 3.31 -30.60
N HIS A 232 -5.43 3.67 -31.84
CA HIS A 232 -4.44 3.96 -32.88
C HIS A 232 -3.77 5.32 -32.70
N GLU A 233 -4.55 6.38 -32.49
CA GLU A 233 -4.01 7.74 -32.26
C GLU A 233 -3.19 7.81 -30.96
N VAL A 234 -3.58 6.99 -29.99
CA VAL A 234 -2.96 6.88 -28.68
C VAL A 234 -1.60 6.19 -28.75
N LEU A 235 -1.50 5.06 -29.45
CA LEU A 235 -0.23 4.36 -29.67
C LEU A 235 0.77 5.29 -30.36
N HIS A 236 0.31 6.09 -31.32
CA HIS A 236 1.13 7.11 -31.97
C HIS A 236 1.63 8.18 -31.00
N ARG A 237 0.76 8.71 -30.14
CA ARG A 237 1.14 9.71 -29.12
C ARG A 237 2.10 9.12 -28.07
N TRP A 238 1.90 7.86 -27.69
CA TRP A 238 2.81 7.16 -26.77
C TRP A 238 4.19 6.96 -27.39
N MET A 239 4.27 6.47 -28.63
CA MET A 239 5.53 6.35 -29.38
C MET A 239 6.25 7.69 -29.48
N GLN A 240 5.53 8.78 -29.74
CA GLN A 240 6.09 10.14 -29.77
C GLN A 240 6.57 10.66 -28.42
N MET A 241 5.93 10.27 -27.30
CA MET A 241 6.43 10.61 -25.95
C MET A 241 7.66 9.79 -25.56
N THR A 242 7.87 8.63 -26.17
CA THR A 242 9.05 7.76 -25.97
C THR A 242 10.17 8.01 -26.99
N ASP A 243 9.94 8.81 -28.03
CA ASP A 243 10.95 9.28 -28.98
C ASP A 243 11.84 10.35 -28.32
N GLY A 244 13.06 10.08 -27.86
CA GLY A 244 13.97 9.03 -28.27
C GLY A 244 14.81 8.48 -27.13
N LYS A 245 14.21 7.66 -26.28
CA LYS A 245 14.93 6.60 -25.57
C LYS A 245 14.11 5.33 -25.63
N LEU A 246 14.54 4.41 -26.49
CA LEU A 246 14.07 3.04 -26.46
C LEU A 246 14.44 2.45 -25.09
N LEU A 247 13.49 1.75 -24.47
CA LEU A 247 13.62 1.05 -23.18
C LEU A 247 14.77 0.02 -23.14
N HIS A 248 15.42 -0.24 -24.27
CA HIS A 248 16.61 -1.09 -24.38
C HIS A 248 17.93 -0.39 -23.98
N ASP A 249 17.94 0.94 -23.86
CA ASP A 249 19.19 1.72 -23.62
C ASP A 249 19.37 2.15 -22.15
N VAL A 250 18.62 1.58 -21.20
CA VAL A 250 18.73 1.87 -19.75
C VAL A 250 18.89 0.57 -18.93
N ILE A 251 19.61 -0.42 -19.47
CA ILE A 251 20.13 -1.57 -18.70
C ILE A 251 21.64 -1.60 -18.87
#